data_AF-A0A395LCA7-F1
#
_entry.id   AF-A0A395LCA7-F1
#
_cell.length_a   1.000
_cell.length_b   1.000
_cell.length_c   1.000
_cell.angle_alpha   90.00
_cell.angle_beta   90.00
_cell.angle_gamma   90.00
#
_symmetry.space_group_name_H-M   'P 1'
#
loop_
_entity.id
_entity.type
_entity.pdbx_description
1 polymer ?
#
loop_
_entity_poly.entity_id
_entity_poly.type
_entity_poly.pdbx_seq_one_letter_code
_entity_poly.pdbx_strand_id
1 'polypeptide(L)' 'MTPEEKRDLADALKKWRGSAPASAAANVLGIPRRTLEGIEQGRGFSYPVLLRHALKTMEPPHGNAS' A
#
# COMPACT_ATOMS: atom_id res chain seq x y z
N MET A 1 -11.84 4.95 10.62
CA MET A 1 -12.06 4.50 9.24
C MET A 1 -13.26 3.58 9.20
N THR A 2 -14.27 3.87 8.39
CA THR A 2 -15.38 2.95 8.09
C THR A 2 -14.89 1.73 7.30
N PRO A 3 -15.67 0.64 7.22
CA PRO A 3 -15.34 -0.50 6.37
C PRO A 3 -15.08 -0.12 4.89
N GLU A 4 -15.84 0.82 4.36
CA GLU A 4 -15.72 1.33 2.99
C GLU A 4 -14.39 2.05 2.81
N GLU A 5 -14.05 2.97 3.72
CA GLU A 5 -12.78 3.70 3.67
C GLU A 5 -11.55 2.77 3.76
N LYS A 6 -11.66 1.68 4.53
CA LYS A 6 -10.60 0.66 4.63
C LYS A 6 -10.43 -0.10 3.31
N ARG A 7 -11.53 -0.44 2.65
CA ARG A 7 -11.54 -1.10 1.34
C ARG A 7 -10.95 -0.21 0.27
N ASP A 8 -11.37 1.05 0.21
CA ASP A 8 -10.85 2.04 -0.74
C ASP A 8 -9.35 2.28 -0.56
N LEU A 9 -8.85 2.25 0.68
CA LEU A 9 -7.42 2.36 0.95
C LEU A 9 -6.66 1.10 0.52
N ALA A 10 -7.22 -0.09 0.78
CA ALA A 10 -6.66 -1.36 0.36
C ALA A 10 -6.55 -1.44 -1.17
N ASP A 11 -7.61 -1.04 -1.88
CA ASP A 11 -7.67 -1.10 -3.33
C ASP A 11 -6.72 -0.06 -3.96
N ALA A 12 -6.63 1.15 -3.39
CA ALA A 12 -5.66 2.14 -3.82
C ALA A 12 -4.22 1.64 -3.68
N LEU A 13 -3.89 0.99 -2.56
CA LEU A 13 -2.56 0.43 -2.32
C LEU A 13 -2.23 -0.73 -3.28
N LYS A 14 -3.17 -1.66 -3.50
CA LYS A 14 -3.01 -2.76 -4.47
C LYS A 14 -2.80 -2.23 -5.88
N LYS A 15 -3.60 -1.23 -6.28
CA LYS A 15 -3.49 -0.59 -7.60
C LYS A 15 -2.14 0.08 -7.78
N TRP A 16 -1.67 0.82 -6.78
CA TRP A 16 -0.36 1.47 -6.82
C TRP A 16 0.77 0.44 -6.88
N ARG A 17 0.73 -0.61 -6.05
CA ARG A 17 1.75 -1.67 -6.07
C ARG A 17 1.80 -2.45 -7.39
N GLY A 18 0.65 -2.60 -8.05
CA GLY A 18 0.53 -3.44 -9.25
C GLY A 18 0.90 -4.89 -8.96
N SER A 19 1.73 -5.48 -9.83
CA SER A 19 2.19 -6.87 -9.70
C SER A 19 3.41 -7.06 -8.79
N ALA A 20 3.99 -5.97 -8.27
CA ALA A 20 5.22 -6.06 -7.49
C ALA A 20 5.00 -6.82 -6.16
N PRO A 21 6.01 -7.54 -5.64
CA PRO A 21 5.90 -8.19 -4.34
C PRO A 21 5.58 -7.21 -3.21
N ALA A 22 4.79 -7.66 -2.23
CA ALA A 22 4.46 -6.88 -1.03
C ALA A 22 5.70 -6.36 -0.30
N SER A 23 6.80 -7.13 -0.29
CA SER A 23 8.09 -6.70 0.28
C SER A 23 8.70 -5.50 -0.45
N ALA A 24 8.67 -5.47 -1.78
CA ALA A 24 9.20 -4.36 -2.57
C ALA A 24 8.41 -3.08 -2.32
N ALA A 25 7.08 -3.17 -2.33
CA ALA A 25 6.21 -2.04 -2.01
C ALA A 25 6.39 -1.53 -0.57
N ALA A 26 6.56 -2.45 0.38
CA ALA A 26 6.78 -2.11 1.78
C ALA A 26 8.11 -1.37 1.97
N ASN A 27 9.16 -1.79 1.25
CA ASN A 27 10.45 -1.11 1.23
C ASN A 27 10.34 0.30 0.66
N VAL A 28 9.64 0.49 -0.46
CA VAL A 28 9.42 1.82 -1.05
C VAL A 28 8.68 2.74 -0.07
N LEU A 29 7.61 2.24 0.57
CA LEU A 29 6.82 3.02 1.52
C LEU A 29 7.49 3.19 2.89
N GLY A 30 8.63 2.53 3.14
CA GLY A 30 9.33 2.59 4.43
C GLY A 30 8.50 2.00 5.60
N ILE A 31 7.66 0.99 5.33
CA ILE A 31 6.81 0.34 6.34
C ILE A 31 7.12 -1.16 6.45
N PRO A 32 6.81 -1.82 7.59
CA PRO A 32 6.91 -3.27 7.68
C PRO A 32 6.01 -3.98 6.67
N ARG A 33 6.49 -5.05 6.05
CA ARG A 33 5.71 -5.90 5.12
C ARG A 33 4.34 -6.30 5.69
N ARG A 34 4.30 -6.68 6.98
CA ARG A 34 3.07 -7.10 7.67
C ARG A 34 2.04 -5.97 7.79
N THR A 35 2.50 -4.72 7.83
CA THR A 35 1.64 -3.53 7.80
C THR A 35 1.02 -3.39 6.42
N LEU A 36 1.83 -3.48 5.36
CA LEU A 36 1.35 -3.42 3.97
C LEU A 36 0.29 -4.49 3.70
N GLU A 37 0.59 -5.76 4.00
CA GLU A 37 -0.34 -6.88 3.85
C GLU A 37 -1.63 -6.67 4.65
N GLY A 38 -1.53 -6.04 5.83
CA GLY A 38 -2.70 -5.72 6.63
C GLY A 38 -3.61 -4.68 6.03
N ILE A 39 -3.04 -3.65 5.42
CA ILE A 39 -3.80 -2.64 4.70
C ILE A 39 -4.50 -3.29 3.51
N GLU A 40 -3.80 -4.13 2.74
CA GLU A 40 -4.38 -4.84 1.59
C GLU A 40 -5.49 -5.84 1.96
N GLN A 41 -5.45 -6.38 3.18
CA GLN A 41 -6.51 -7.21 3.78
C GLN A 41 -7.68 -6.39 4.34
N GLY A 42 -7.64 -5.06 4.25
CA GLY A 42 -8.70 -4.19 4.76
C GLY A 42 -8.66 -3.94 6.26
N ARG A 43 -7.53 -4.19 6.95
CA ARG A 43 -7.39 -3.83 8.38
C ARG A 43 -7.41 -2.31 8.60
N GLY A 44 -7.06 -1.55 7.56
CA GLY A 44 -6.91 -0.09 7.60
C GLY A 44 -5.49 0.34 7.98
N PHE A 45 -5.30 1.65 8.12
CA PHE A 45 -4.02 2.25 8.49
C PHE A 45 -4.25 3.43 9.42
N SER A 46 -3.37 3.65 10.40
CA SER A 46 -3.53 4.77 11.35
C SER A 46 -3.40 6.14 10.68
N TYR A 47 -2.68 6.22 9.55
CA TYR A 47 -2.44 7.47 8.82
C TYR A 47 -2.88 7.35 7.36
N PRO A 48 -4.19 7.20 7.08
CA PRO A 48 -4.69 6.91 5.74
C PRO A 48 -4.43 8.06 4.76
N VAL A 49 -4.47 9.31 5.22
CA VAL A 49 -4.16 10.49 4.41
C VAL A 49 -2.69 10.51 3.99
N LEU A 50 -1.78 10.20 4.93
CA LEU A 50 -0.34 10.11 4.63
C LEU A 50 -0.06 9.03 3.59
N LEU A 51 -0.68 7.84 3.74
CA LEU A 51 -0.51 6.78 2.75
C LEU A 51 -1.03 7.23 1.38
N ARG A 52 -2.24 7.81 1.29
CA ARG A 52 -2.77 8.31 0.02
C ARG A 52 -1.88 9.38 -0.62
N HIS A 53 -1.24 10.23 0.18
CA HIS A 53 -0.26 11.19 -0.33
C HIS A 53 0.96 10.47 -0.89
N ALA A 54 1.53 9.53 -0.14
CA ALA A 54 2.68 8.72 -0.58
C ALA A 54 2.39 7.99 -1.91
N LEU A 55 1.23 7.35 -2.06
CA LEU A 55 0.85 6.66 -3.30
C LEU A 55 0.69 7.61 -4.52
N LYS A 56 0.53 8.91 -4.30
CA LYS A 56 0.45 9.91 -5.38
C LYS A 56 1.81 10.51 -5.76
N THR A 57 2.77 10.49 -4.83
CA THR A 57 4.06 11.18 -5.00
C THR A 57 5.24 10.24 -5.16
N MET A 58 5.11 8.99 -4.70
CA MET A 58 6.16 7.98 -4.79
C MET A 58 5.91 7.07 -5.99
N GLU A 59 6.98 6.79 -6.73
CA GLU A 59 6.95 5.78 -7.78
C GLU A 59 6.69 4.40 -7.19
N PRO A 60 5.81 3.60 -7.82
CA PRO A 60 5.58 2.23 -7.37
C PRO A 60 6.83 1.38 -7.57
N PRO A 61 7.00 0.31 -6.77
CA PRO A 61 8.11 -0.62 -7.00
C PRO A 61 8.05 -1.17 -8.43
N HIS A 62 9.11 -0.92 -9.21
CA HIS A 62 9.29 -1.63 -10.48
C HIS A 62 9.56 -3.10 -10.17
N GLY A 63 8.82 -3.99 -10.82
CA GLY A 63 9.17 -5.40 -10.79
C GLY A 63 10.53 -5.57 -11.43
N ASN A 64 11.55 -5.87 -10.63
CA ASN A 64 12.71 -6.59 -11.16
C ASN A 64 12.18 -7.96 -11.56
N ALA A 65 11.69 -8.07 -12.80
CA ALA A 65 11.69 -9.32 -13.52
C ALA A 65 13.17 -9.67 -13.74
N SER A 66 13.77 -10.31 -12.74
CA SER A 66 14.99 -11.10 -12.90
C SER A 66 14.59 -12.53 -13.20
#